data_AF-A0A7J9JLK2-F1
#
_entry.id   AF-A0A7J9JLK2-F1
#
_cell.length_a   1.000
_cell.length_b   1.000
_cell.length_c   1.000
_cell.angle_alpha   90.00
_cell.angle_beta   90.00
_cell.angle_gamma   90.00
#
_symmetry.space_group_name_H-M   'P 1'
#
loop_
_entity.id
_entity.type
_entity.pdbx_description
1 polymer ?
#
loop_
_entity_poly.entity_id
_entity_poly.type
_entity_poly.pdbx_seq_one_letter_code
_entity_poly.pdbx_strand_id
1 'polypeptide(L)' 'MDTKVVSRAFAGSLPVDNVQALASKNLKNIPSRYIRPEVEFVVSIDESQQFPVIDMSQLDHDDEQKKLHQACKDWGFFQ' A
#
# COMPACT_ATOMS: atom_id res chain seq x y z
N MET A 1 -13.70 28.47 -33.56
CA MET A 1 -12.63 28.81 -32.59
C MET A 1 -13.30 28.71 -31.23
N ASP A 2 -13.48 27.49 -30.77
CA ASP A 2 -14.38 27.19 -29.67
C ASP A 2 -13.56 26.94 -28.42
N THR A 3 -13.39 28.03 -27.67
CA THR A 3 -12.65 28.08 -26.42
C THR A 3 -13.41 27.26 -25.38
N LYS A 4 -13.02 26.00 -25.18
CA LYS A 4 -13.54 25.19 -24.07
C LYS A 4 -13.03 25.76 -22.75
N VAL A 5 -13.98 26.28 -21.97
CA VAL A 5 -13.79 26.83 -20.64
C VAL A 5 -13.28 25.72 -19.71
N VAL A 6 -12.05 25.86 -19.22
CA VAL A 6 -11.49 24.99 -18.19
C VAL A 6 -12.08 25.43 -16.85
N SER A 7 -13.11 24.72 -16.40
CA SER A 7 -13.62 24.85 -15.04
C SER A 7 -12.60 24.23 -14.08
N ARG A 8 -11.80 25.10 -13.45
CA ARG A 8 -10.83 24.71 -12.42
C ARG A 8 -11.61 24.46 -11.12
N ALA A 9 -12.14 23.25 -10.97
CA ALA A 9 -12.78 22.80 -9.74
C ALA A 9 -11.71 22.58 -8.67
N PHE A 10 -11.51 23.58 -7.81
CA PHE A 10 -10.78 23.41 -6.55
C PHE A 10 -11.74 22.80 -5.51
N ALA A 11 -11.31 21.69 -4.89
CA ALA A 11 -11.97 20.93 -3.81
C ALA A 11 -13.06 19.91 -4.21
N GLY A 12 -12.67 18.86 -4.95
CA GLY A 12 -13.46 17.63 -5.09
C GLY A 12 -12.57 16.41 -5.36
N SER A 13 -13.04 15.21 -5.01
CA SER A 13 -12.37 13.98 -5.42
C SER A 13 -12.53 13.80 -6.93
N LEU A 14 -11.45 13.44 -7.62
CA LEU A 14 -11.52 13.10 -9.03
C LEU A 14 -12.24 11.74 -9.14
N PRO A 15 -13.26 11.60 -10.00
CA PRO A 15 -13.84 10.29 -10.26
C PRO A 15 -12.74 9.38 -10.80
N VAL A 16 -12.56 8.23 -10.16
CA VAL A 16 -11.59 7.20 -10.55
C VAL A 16 -12.35 5.95 -10.92
N ASP A 17 -12.09 5.44 -12.12
CA ASP A 17 -12.66 4.18 -12.58
C ASP A 17 -12.24 3.02 -11.67
N ASN A 18 -13.16 2.07 -11.48
CA ASN A 18 -12.86 0.86 -10.73
C ASN A 18 -11.73 0.06 -11.42
N VAL A 19 -10.65 -0.20 -10.67
CA VAL A 19 -9.44 -0.86 -11.20
C VAL A 19 -9.69 -2.31 -11.62
N GLN A 20 -10.61 -3.04 -10.97
CA GLN A 20 -10.97 -4.40 -11.37
C GLN A 20 -11.69 -4.40 -12.72
N ALA A 21 -12.60 -3.44 -12.94
CA ALA A 21 -13.28 -3.25 -14.23
C ALA A 21 -12.34 -2.73 -15.32
N LEU A 22 -11.26 -2.02 -14.98
CA LEU A 22 -10.21 -1.67 -15.94
C LEU A 22 -9.38 -2.90 -16.34
N ALA A 23 -9.05 -3.76 -15.37
CA ALA A 23 -8.30 -4.99 -15.62
C ALA A 23 -9.06 -5.96 -16.54
N SER A 24 -10.38 -6.08 -16.38
CA SER A 24 -11.21 -6.95 -17.22
C SER A 24 -11.31 -6.51 -18.68
N LYS A 25 -11.00 -5.23 -18.98
CA LYS A 25 -11.03 -4.67 -20.35
C LYS A 25 -9.79 -5.03 -21.18
N ASN A 26 -8.81 -5.76 -20.64
CA ASN A 26 -7.58 -6.17 -21.34
C ASN A 26 -6.88 -5.00 -22.05
N LEU A 27 -6.73 -3.88 -21.35
CA LEU A 27 -6.10 -2.68 -21.90
C LEU A 27 -4.64 -2.95 -22.30
N LYS A 28 -4.22 -2.44 -23.46
CA LYS A 28 -2.83 -2.59 -23.94
C LYS A 28 -1.82 -1.81 -23.10
N ASN A 29 -2.26 -0.70 -22.50
CA ASN A 29 -1.42 0.23 -21.76
C ASN A 29 -2.06 0.54 -20.40
N ILE A 30 -1.21 0.69 -19.37
CA ILE A 30 -1.64 1.14 -18.05
C ILE A 30 -1.95 2.65 -18.12
N PRO A 31 -3.11 3.11 -17.61
CA PRO A 31 -3.42 4.54 -17.58
C PRO A 31 -2.35 5.31 -16.80
N SER A 32 -1.93 6.46 -17.33
CA SER A 32 -0.81 7.26 -16.79
C SER A 32 -0.95 7.62 -15.31
N ARG A 33 -2.18 7.74 -14.79
CA ARG A 33 -2.47 8.00 -13.37
C ARG A 33 -1.98 6.90 -12.42
N TYR A 34 -1.84 5.65 -12.89
CA TYR A 34 -1.36 4.52 -12.09
C TYR A 34 0.13 4.25 -12.28
N ILE A 35 0.79 4.99 -13.17
CA ILE A 35 2.23 4.90 -13.37
C ILE A 35 2.89 5.70 -12.24
N ARG A 36 3.51 5.00 -11.30
CA ARG A 36 4.34 5.64 -10.28
C ARG A 36 5.62 6.15 -10.96
N PRO A 37 6.01 7.42 -10.81
CA PRO A 37 7.34 7.86 -11.21
C PRO A 37 8.36 6.94 -10.56
N GLU A 38 9.43 6.62 -11.29
CA GLU A 38 10.55 5.86 -10.74
C GLU A 38 11.21 6.73 -9.67
N VAL A 39 10.74 6.59 -8.44
CA VAL A 39 11.45 7.11 -7.28
C VAL A 39 12.47 6.05 -6.95
N GLU A 40 13.75 6.41 -7.02
CA GLU A 40 14.91 5.60 -6.65
C GLU A 40 14.89 5.22 -5.16
N PHE A 41 13.86 4.49 -4.73
CA PHE A 41 13.90 3.72 -3.51
C PHE A 41 14.17 2.29 -3.93
N VAL A 42 15.42 2.04 -4.33
CA VAL A 42 15.96 0.68 -4.30
C VAL A 42 16.05 0.33 -2.82
N VAL A 43 14.94 -0.09 -2.24
CA VAL A 43 14.94 -0.67 -0.91
C VAL A 43 15.71 -1.97 -1.07
N SER A 44 16.91 -2.06 -0.49
CA SER A 44 17.63 -3.33 -0.38
C SER A 44 16.76 -4.25 0.45
N ILE A 45 16.10 -5.20 -0.21
CA ILE A 45 15.28 -6.20 0.46
C ILE A 45 16.25 -7.21 1.07
N ASP A 46 16.38 -7.17 2.38
CA ASP A 46 17.00 -8.26 3.11
C ASP A 46 15.94 -9.36 3.28
N GLU A 47 16.00 -10.39 2.43
CA GLU A 47 15.08 -11.54 2.49
C GLU A 47 15.21 -12.33 3.81
N SER A 48 16.25 -12.07 4.61
CA SER A 48 16.40 -12.69 5.93
C SER A 48 15.56 -12.03 7.02
N GLN A 49 15.06 -10.80 6.80
CA GLN A 49 14.18 -10.11 7.74
C GLN A 49 12.76 -10.66 7.66
N GLN A 50 12.47 -11.64 8.53
CA GLN A 50 11.10 -12.11 8.76
C GLN A 50 10.37 -11.20 9.74
N PHE A 51 9.11 -10.89 9.45
CA PHE A 51 8.24 -10.19 10.39
C PHE A 51 7.95 -11.06 11.62
N PRO A 52 7.79 -10.46 12.80
CA PRO A 52 7.36 -11.20 13.99
C PRO A 52 6.01 -11.90 13.73
N VAL A 53 5.90 -13.17 14.10
CA VAL A 53 4.63 -13.93 14.07
C VAL A 53 4.19 -14.12 15.51
N ILE A 54 2.97 -13.74 15.87
CA ILE A 54 2.47 -13.87 17.25
C ILE A 54 1.46 -15.02 17.32
N ASP A 55 1.75 -16.01 18.16
CA ASP A 55 0.81 -17.07 18.49
C ASP A 55 -0.21 -16.57 19.51
N MET A 56 -1.36 -16.13 19.01
CA MET A 56 -2.45 -15.63 19.84
C MET A 56 -3.00 -16.68 20.83
N SER A 57 -2.76 -17.97 20.59
CA SER A 57 -3.18 -19.04 21.52
C SER A 57 -2.29 -19.16 22.75
N GLN A 58 -1.07 -18.62 22.69
CA GLN A 58 -0.06 -18.67 23.76
C GLN A 58 0.15 -17.32 24.43
N LEU A 59 -0.74 -16.36 24.22
CA LEU A 59 -0.55 -14.98 24.69
C LEU A 59 -0.60 -14.84 26.22
N ASP A 60 -1.05 -15.86 26.93
CA ASP A 60 -0.95 -15.97 28.39
C ASP A 60 0.47 -16.31 28.87
N HIS A 61 1.33 -16.81 27.99
CA HIS A 61 2.74 -17.08 28.28
C HIS A 61 3.57 -15.80 28.16
N ASP A 62 4.42 -15.56 29.16
CA ASP A 62 5.27 -14.37 29.25
C ASP A 62 6.20 -14.20 28.02
N ASP A 63 6.66 -15.31 27.44
CA ASP A 63 7.51 -15.30 26.24
C ASP A 63 6.76 -14.70 25.03
N GLU A 64 5.50 -15.06 24.83
CA GLU A 64 4.72 -14.57 23.70
C GLU A 64 4.27 -13.12 23.91
N GLN A 65 4.01 -12.71 25.17
CA GLN A 65 3.77 -11.31 25.51
C GLN A 65 5.00 -10.43 25.26
N LYS A 66 6.20 -10.91 25.60
CA LYS A 66 7.47 -10.22 25.31
C LYS A 66 7.68 -10.07 23.81
N LYS A 67 7.38 -11.12 23.04
CA LYS A 67 7.46 -11.10 21.58
C LYS A 67 6.51 -10.07 20.98
N LEU A 68 5.26 -10.03 21.45
CA LEU A 68 4.28 -9.01 21.05
C LEU A 68 4.76 -7.60 21.41
N HIS A 69 5.25 -7.39 22.63
CA HIS A 69 5.80 -6.10 23.05
C HIS A 69 6.95 -5.64 22.13
N GLN A 70 7.87 -6.54 21.82
CA GLN A 70 9.01 -6.25 20.94
C GLN A 70 8.56 -5.93 19.51
N ALA A 71 7.60 -6.69 18.97
CA ALA A 71 7.04 -6.44 17.65
C ALA A 71 6.39 -5.05 17.56
N CYS A 72 5.58 -4.67 18.55
CA CYS A 72 4.96 -3.36 18.62
C CYS A 72 6.00 -2.22 18.70
N LYS A 73 7.11 -2.43 19.42
CA LYS A 73 8.13 -1.41 19.65
C LYS A 73 9.06 -1.21 18.45
N ASP A 74 9.53 -2.30 17.85
CA ASP A 74 10.57 -2.25 16.83
C ASP A 74 10.02 -2.25 15.41
N TRP A 75 8.86 -2.89 15.19
CA TRP A 75 8.29 -3.09 13.86
C TRP A 75 7.02 -2.28 13.64
N GLY A 76 6.15 -2.20 14.65
CA GLY A 76 4.79 -1.65 14.50
C GLY A 76 3.86 -2.54 13.65
N PHE A 77 4.31 -3.74 13.29
CA PHE A 77 3.56 -4.74 12.53
C PHE A 77 4.02 -6.16 12.92
N PHE A 78 3.10 -7.13 12.87
CA PHE A 78 3.34 -8.55 13.08
C PHE A 78 2.24 -9.37 12.37
N GLN A 79 2.50 -10.65 12.14
CA GLN A 79 1.51 -11.62 11.63
C GLN A 79 0.73 -12.27 12.77
#